data_AF-A0A7V1ERJ1-F1
#
_entry.id   AF-A0A7V1ERJ1-F1
#
_cell.length_a   1.000
_cell.length_b   1.000
_cell.length_c   1.000
_cell.angle_alpha   90.00
_cell.angle_beta   90.00
_cell.angle_gamma   90.00
#
_symmetry.space_group_name_H-M   'P 1'
#
loop_
_entity.id
_entity.type
_entity.pdbx_description
1 polymer ?
#
loop_
_entity_poly.entity_id
_entity_poly.type
_entity_poly.pdbx_seq_one_letter_code
_entity_poly.pdbx_strand_id
1 'polypeptide(L)' 'AVAAGADLFVTGEVSEQTVHIAREEGIHFVAAGHHATERYGVQALGEHLAQNFSLEHRFIDIDNPV' A
#
# COMPACT_ATOMS: atom_id res chain seq x y z
N ALA A 1 7.04 2.86 -11.96
CA ALA A 1 8.29 2.14 -11.67
C ALA A 1 9.25 2.20 -12.85
N VAL A 2 8.91 1.59 -13.99
CA VAL A 2 9.74 1.57 -15.22
C VAL A 2 10.17 2.96 -15.68
N ALA A 3 9.20 3.86 -15.95
CA ALA A 3 9.51 5.23 -16.40
C ALA A 3 10.30 6.05 -15.36
N ALA A 4 10.24 5.66 -14.08
CA ALA A 4 11.00 6.29 -13.01
C ALA A 4 12.38 5.64 -12.78
N GLY A 5 12.74 4.60 -13.56
CA GLY A 5 13.98 3.85 -13.42
C GLY A 5 14.09 3.03 -12.12
N ALA A 6 12.97 2.62 -11.54
CA ALA A 6 12.94 1.85 -10.30
C ALA A 6 13.08 0.34 -10.55
N ASP A 7 13.82 -0.36 -9.69
CA ASP A 7 14.05 -1.82 -9.78
C ASP A 7 12.87 -2.68 -9.31
N LEU A 8 11.95 -2.08 -8.53
CA LEU A 8 10.83 -2.77 -7.89
C LEU A 8 9.55 -1.93 -7.96
N PHE A 9 8.45 -2.60 -8.27
CA PHE A 9 7.10 -2.08 -8.13
C PHE A 9 6.34 -2.84 -7.04
N VAL A 10 5.90 -2.11 -6.00
CA VAL A 10 5.07 -2.64 -4.91
C VAL A 10 3.68 -2.00 -5.00
N THR A 11 2.63 -2.80 -4.90
CA THR A 11 1.23 -2.35 -4.94
C THR A 11 0.36 -3.26 -4.06
N GLY A 12 -0.91 -2.89 -3.86
CA GLY A 12 -1.89 -3.73 -3.17
C GLY A 12 -2.37 -4.89 -4.04
N GLU A 13 -2.85 -4.59 -5.25
CA GLU A 13 -3.52 -5.56 -6.12
C GLU A 13 -2.66 -6.01 -7.31
N VAL A 14 -2.89 -7.25 -7.75
CA VAL A 14 -2.30 -7.81 -8.97
C VAL A 14 -3.31 -7.81 -10.12
N SER A 15 -2.83 -7.53 -11.33
CA SER A 15 -3.54 -7.83 -12.57
C SER A 15 -2.63 -8.61 -13.52
N GLU A 16 -3.22 -9.38 -14.44
CA GLU A 16 -2.48 -10.17 -15.42
C GLU A 16 -1.47 -9.32 -16.21
N GLN A 17 -1.93 -8.17 -16.72
CA GLN A 17 -1.11 -7.23 -17.48
C GLN A 17 0.09 -6.74 -16.66
N THR A 18 -0.09 -6.46 -15.37
CA THR A 18 0.98 -5.96 -14.51
C THR A 18 2.13 -6.98 -14.38
N VAL A 19 1.80 -8.27 -14.35
CA VAL A 19 2.81 -9.34 -14.29
C VAL A 19 3.62 -9.40 -15.59
N HIS A 20 2.97 -9.31 -16.75
CA HIS A 20 3.66 -9.35 -18.04
C HIS A 20 4.55 -8.13 -18.23
N ILE A 21 4.06 -6.92 -17.94
CA ILE A 21 4.86 -5.70 -18.00
C ILE A 21 6.10 -5.81 -17.11
N ALA A 22 5.95 -6.28 -15.87
CA ALA A 22 7.10 -6.41 -14.96
C ALA A 22 8.18 -7.37 -15.51
N ARG A 23 7.75 -8.48 -16.13
CA ARG A 23 8.67 -9.45 -16.75
C ARG A 23 9.36 -8.91 -18.00
N GLU A 24 8.59 -8.25 -18.87
CA GLU A 24 9.10 -7.68 -20.12
C GLU A 24 10.07 -6.53 -19.86
N GLU A 25 9.79 -5.71 -18.86
CA GLU A 25 10.60 -4.56 -18.47
C GLU A 25 11.72 -4.92 -17.48
N GLY A 26 11.80 -6.19 -17.07
CA GLY A 26 12.87 -6.70 -16.21
C GLY A 26 12.88 -6.15 -14.78
N ILE A 27 11.73 -5.72 -14.25
CA ILE A 27 11.60 -5.20 -12.88
C ILE A 27 10.95 -6.20 -11.94
N HIS A 28 11.24 -6.11 -10.65
CA HIS A 28 10.54 -6.89 -9.63
C HIS A 28 9.13 -6.35 -9.41
N PHE A 29 8.18 -7.24 -9.11
CA PHE A 29 6.80 -6.90 -8.81
C PHE A 29 6.31 -7.61 -7.54
N VAL A 30 5.68 -6.87 -6.63
CA VAL A 30 5.08 -7.39 -5.40
C VAL A 30 3.67 -6.83 -5.25
N ALA A 31 2.68 -7.72 -5.19
CA ALA A 31 1.32 -7.41 -4.75
C ALA A 31 1.18 -7.81 -3.28
N ALA A 32 1.02 -6.84 -2.40
CA ALA A 32 1.07 -7.01 -0.95
C ALA A 32 -0.32 -6.96 -0.26
N GLY A 33 -1.41 -6.95 -1.02
CA GLY A 33 -2.79 -6.88 -0.53
C GLY A 33 -3.29 -5.44 -0.42
N HIS A 34 -4.52 -5.19 -0.84
CA HIS A 34 -5.12 -3.85 -0.86
C HIS A 34 -5.28 -3.33 0.58
N HIS A 35 -6.04 -4.07 1.40
CA HIS A 35 -6.23 -3.74 2.82
C HIS A 35 -4.91 -3.62 3.58
N ALA A 36 -4.01 -4.58 3.35
CA ALA A 36 -2.72 -4.64 4.03
C ALA A 36 -1.82 -3.43 3.74
N THR A 37 -1.87 -2.87 2.53
CA THR A 37 -1.03 -1.73 2.14
C THR A 37 -1.65 -0.38 2.48
N GLU A 38 -2.97 -0.28 2.63
CA GLU A 38 -3.66 1.00 2.85
C GLU A 38 -3.94 1.33 4.31
N ARG A 39 -3.87 0.35 5.23
CA ARG A 39 -4.18 0.56 6.65
C ARG A 39 -3.26 1.55 7.38
N TYR A 40 -2.03 1.75 6.89
CA TYR A 40 -1.03 2.58 7.58
C TYR A 40 -1.32 4.08 7.46
N GLY A 41 -1.94 4.52 6.37
CA GLY A 41 -2.23 5.94 6.15
C GLY A 41 -3.24 6.49 7.15
N VAL A 42 -4.34 5.76 7.37
CA VAL A 42 -5.37 6.15 8.33
C VAL A 42 -4.89 6.09 9.78
N GLN A 43 -4.01 5.13 10.12
CA GLN A 43 -3.36 5.06 11.43
C GLN A 43 -2.53 6.31 11.71
N ALA A 44 -1.62 6.65 10.78
CA ALA A 44 -0.76 7.82 10.92
C ALA A 44 -1.56 9.12 10.97
N LEU A 45 -2.64 9.24 10.18
CA LEU A 45 -3.52 10.40 10.22
C LEU A 45 -4.22 10.52 11.58
N GLY A 46 -4.78 9.43 12.09
CA GLY A 46 -5.46 9.43 13.38
C GLY A 46 -4.54 9.78 14.54
N GLU A 47 -3.31 9.24 14.55
CA GLU A 47 -2.27 9.60 15.52
C GLU A 47 -1.89 11.07 15.41
N HIS A 48 -1.69 11.58 14.20
CA HIS A 48 -1.37 12.99 13.97
C HIS A 48 -2.47 13.91 14.51
N LEU A 49 -3.75 13.59 14.29
CA LEU A 49 -4.86 14.40 14.81
C LEU A 49 -4.97 14.33 16.33
N ALA A 50 -4.80 13.16 16.94
CA ALA A 50 -4.83 13.02 18.40
C ALA A 50 -3.67 13.76 19.10
N GLN A 51 -2.52 13.93 18.43
CA GLN A 51 -1.41 14.72 18.97
C GLN A 51 -1.67 16.24 18.90
N ASN A 52 -2.38 16.71 17.88
CA ASN A 52 -2.58 18.13 17.62
C ASN A 52 -3.88 18.68 18.23
N PHE A 53 -4.81 17.81 18.58
CA PHE A 53 -6.13 18.16 19.09
C PHE A 53 -6.48 17.31 20.31
N SER A 54 -7.34 17.82 21.19
CA SER A 54 -7.82 17.09 22.36
C SER A 54 -8.83 15.99 22.00
N LEU A 55 -8.38 15.00 21.22
CA LEU A 55 -9.18 13.89 20.69
C LEU A 55 -8.59 12.55 21.13
N GLU A 56 -9.45 11.59 21.41
CA GLU A 56 -9.06 10.19 21.55
C GLU A 56 -9.17 9.49 20.19
N HIS A 57 -8.10 8.85 19.75
CA HIS A 57 -8.07 8.07 18.51
C HIS A 57 -7.89 6.58 18.82
N ARG A 58 -8.70 5.75 18.16
CA ARG A 58 -8.57 4.30 18.19
C ARG A 58 -8.69 3.74 16.78
N PHE A 59 -7.63 3.11 16.31
CA PHE A 59 -7.66 2.33 15.08
C PHE A 59 -8.30 0.96 15.35
N ILE A 60 -9.23 0.54 14.50
CA ILE A 60 -9.86 -0.79 14.55
C ILE A 60 -9.50 -1.50 13.26
N ASP A 61 -8.65 -2.51 13.36
CA ASP A 61 -8.34 -3.36 12.22
C ASP A 61 -9.41 -4.44 12.07
N ILE A 62 -10.03 -4.48 10.90
CA ILE A 62 -10.97 -5.53 10.51
C ILE A 62 -10.32 -6.19 9.30
N ASP A 63 -9.76 -7.37 9.51
CA ASP A 63 -9.06 -8.10 8.46
C ASP A 63 -9.97 -8.32 7.24
N ASN A 64 -9.53 -7.78 6.10
CA ASN A 64 -10.04 -8.15 4.79
C ASN A 64 -8.96 -8.97 4.08
N PRO A 65 -9.25 -10.22 3.67
CA PRO A 65 -8.27 -11.08 3.00
C PRO A 65 -7.87 -10.62 1.60
N VAL A 66 -8.45 -9.53 1.08
CA VAL A 66 -8.17 -8.94 -0.25
C VAL A 66 -7.64 -7.52 -0.11
#